data_AF-A0A226DXY3-F1
#
_entry.id   AF-A0A226DXY3-F1
#
_cell.length_a   1.000
_cell.length_b   1.000
_cell.length_c   1.000
_cell.angle_alpha   90.00
_cell.angle_beta   90.00
_cell.angle_gamma   90.00
#
_symmetry.space_group_name_H-M   'P 1'
#
loop_
_entity.id
_entity.type
_entity.pdbx_description
1 polymer ?
#
loop_
_entity_poly.entity_id
_entity_poly.type
_entity_poly.pdbx_seq_one_letter_code
_entity_poly.pdbx_strand_id
1 'polypeptide(L)'
;MEKHRQGVDPALALNIVRNQRPDFCTAKLQDCNPLYKYRMVNGTCNNLDNPMWGASYTAMTRLLAPVYTDADTGVREQLNSLTSYLDGSNIYGSEETRHGFLRAYVNVWFREHNRIADEILAQMPHWDDEKVFQEARRLVIAEWQNVVYGEYLPVLLGADTMNRFGLTLTDSWSRYEANVDATIFHAFADAAYRFGHTFINGIIQTFRGLGDGHGSYRIRHNFFVDTQVVQDGGKGYNYILNGLLIQNAQTGDPFVTEDLTNHLLQEPSHAFGSDLIARNLQRGRDHGLPAYMEFRKICGLDTIDTWTVKPDQISEETWAKFESLFENPDQIDLFTGGIAMQFKLLKDGDRFFFTHGNGGPGAFWEYQIQHLRKRTFGDIICENSGIAQTQQNVFLTGIGPNMWVSCNSSERARLDVTLFIN
;
A
#
# COMPACT_ATOMS: atom_id res chain seq x y z
N MET A 1 10.36 -24.76 19.38
CA MET A 1 9.41 -25.89 19.30
C MET A 1 8.26 -25.44 18.41
N GLU A 2 8.30 -25.86 17.16
CA GLU A 2 7.26 -25.62 16.15
C GLU A 2 5.97 -26.33 16.59
N LYS A 3 4.99 -25.55 17.08
CA LYS A 3 3.61 -26.01 17.11
C LYS A 3 2.92 -25.51 15.85
N HIS A 4 2.43 -26.46 15.06
CA HIS A 4 1.63 -26.25 13.87
C HIS A 4 0.59 -25.15 14.09
N ARG A 5 0.80 -24.02 13.40
CA ARG A 5 -0.19 -22.95 13.24
C ARG A 5 -1.30 -23.53 12.37
N GLN A 6 -2.39 -24.00 12.97
CA GLN A 6 -3.62 -24.21 12.21
C GLN A 6 -4.11 -22.83 11.77
N GLY A 7 -3.80 -22.48 10.52
CA GLY A 7 -4.17 -21.21 9.91
C GLY A 7 -5.63 -21.23 9.46
N VAL A 8 -6.27 -20.06 9.53
CA VAL A 8 -7.55 -19.70 8.90
C VAL A 8 -7.76 -20.41 7.55
N ASP A 9 -8.88 -21.08 7.36
CA ASP A 9 -9.23 -21.67 6.06
C ASP A 9 -9.36 -20.58 4.99
N PRO A 10 -8.62 -20.61 3.86
CA PRO A 10 -8.82 -19.70 2.73
C PRO A 10 -10.23 -19.78 2.12
N ALA A 11 -10.97 -20.85 2.42
CA ALA A 11 -12.35 -21.06 2.01
C ALA A 11 -13.39 -20.45 2.98
N LEU A 12 -12.99 -19.59 3.93
CA LEU A 12 -13.95 -18.77 4.66
C LEU A 12 -14.66 -17.89 3.63
N ALA A 13 -15.84 -18.33 3.18
CA ALA A 13 -16.75 -17.55 2.39
C ALA A 13 -17.00 -16.28 3.18
N LEU A 14 -16.33 -15.20 2.77
CA LEU A 14 -16.44 -13.91 3.41
C LEU A 14 -17.90 -13.50 3.28
N ASN A 15 -18.63 -13.58 4.38
CA ASN A 15 -19.92 -12.92 4.50
C ASN A 15 -19.64 -11.42 4.55
N ILE A 16 -19.27 -10.83 3.39
CA ILE A 16 -19.09 -9.40 3.25
C ILE A 16 -20.43 -8.76 3.60
N VAL A 17 -20.46 -8.05 4.73
CA VAL A 17 -21.64 -7.32 5.16
C VAL A 17 -21.76 -6.11 4.24
N ARG A 18 -22.59 -6.24 3.20
CA ARG A 18 -22.97 -5.14 2.35
C ARG A 18 -24.28 -4.57 2.89
N ASN A 19 -24.20 -3.50 3.66
CA ASN A 19 -25.40 -2.72 3.96
C ASN A 19 -25.98 -2.22 2.63
N GLN A 20 -27.29 -2.37 2.45
CA GLN A 20 -27.96 -1.91 1.24
C GLN A 20 -27.68 -0.42 1.06
N ARG A 21 -27.03 -0.07 -0.06
CA ARG A 21 -26.72 1.33 -0.38
C ARG A 21 -28.04 2.10 -0.41
N PRO A 22 -28.13 3.28 0.23
CA PRO A 22 -29.21 4.21 -0.08
C PRO A 22 -29.18 4.56 -1.58
N ASP A 23 -30.34 4.67 -2.21
CA ASP A 23 -30.50 4.95 -3.65
C ASP A 23 -29.83 6.26 -4.12
N PHE A 24 -29.41 7.15 -3.21
CA PHE A 24 -28.66 8.37 -3.54
C PHE A 24 -27.15 8.14 -3.79
N CYS A 25 -26.60 6.96 -3.43
CA CYS A 25 -25.18 6.59 -3.64
C CYS A 25 -24.95 5.70 -4.87
N THR A 26 -25.98 5.40 -5.66
CA THR A 26 -25.81 4.68 -6.93
C THR A 26 -25.42 5.68 -8.00
N ALA A 27 -24.11 5.82 -8.25
CA ALA A 27 -23.64 6.36 -9.52
C ALA A 27 -24.38 5.64 -10.65
N LYS A 28 -24.86 6.39 -11.66
CA LYS A 28 -25.50 5.80 -12.83
C LYS A 28 -24.64 4.65 -13.35
N LEU A 29 -25.26 3.50 -13.62
CA LEU A 29 -24.64 2.38 -14.34
C LEU A 29 -23.94 2.95 -15.56
N GLN A 30 -22.60 2.98 -15.51
CA GLN A 30 -21.77 3.43 -16.61
C GLN A 30 -21.69 2.28 -17.60
N ASP A 31 -22.04 2.53 -18.86
CA ASP A 31 -21.82 1.56 -19.93
C ASP A 31 -20.30 1.38 -20.12
N CYS A 32 -19.77 0.31 -19.55
CA CYS A 32 -18.35 0.01 -19.60
C CYS A 32 -17.97 -0.59 -20.95
N ASN A 33 -16.99 -0.01 -21.64
CA ASN A 33 -16.46 -0.56 -22.87
C ASN A 33 -15.44 -1.68 -22.55
N PRO A 34 -15.74 -2.97 -22.83
CA PRO A 34 -14.82 -4.08 -22.55
C PRO A 34 -13.55 -4.03 -23.41
N LEU A 35 -13.59 -3.31 -24.53
CA LEU A 35 -12.46 -3.12 -25.44
C LEU A 35 -11.57 -1.93 -25.05
N TYR A 36 -11.94 -1.16 -24.01
CA TYR A 36 -11.11 -0.05 -23.57
C TYR A 36 -9.84 -0.57 -22.88
N LYS A 37 -8.69 -0.15 -23.43
CA LYS A 37 -7.35 -0.66 -23.08
C LYS A 37 -6.84 -0.19 -21.72
N TYR A 38 -7.24 1.00 -21.27
CA TYR A 38 -6.64 1.67 -20.11
C TYR A 38 -7.57 1.70 -18.90
N ARG A 39 -6.98 1.92 -17.72
CA ARG A 39 -7.73 2.10 -16.48
C ARG A 39 -8.41 3.46 -16.46
N MET A 40 -9.69 3.50 -16.07
CA MET A 40 -10.32 4.77 -15.72
C MET A 40 -9.62 5.40 -14.52
N VAL A 41 -9.55 6.72 -14.51
CA VAL A 41 -8.90 7.50 -13.44
C VAL A 41 -9.52 7.25 -12.06
N ASN A 42 -10.84 7.17 -11.99
CA ASN A 42 -11.60 6.95 -10.76
C ASN A 42 -11.80 5.46 -10.45
N GLY A 43 -11.17 4.56 -11.21
CA GLY A 43 -11.26 3.10 -11.01
C GLY A 43 -12.58 2.47 -11.47
N THR A 44 -13.53 3.21 -12.06
CA THR A 44 -14.75 2.60 -12.61
C THR A 44 -14.44 1.70 -13.79
N CYS A 45 -15.35 0.77 -14.09
CA CYS A 45 -15.24 -0.17 -15.22
C CYS A 45 -14.01 -1.09 -15.20
N ASN A 46 -13.36 -1.23 -14.05
CA ASN A 46 -12.43 -2.34 -13.81
C ASN A 46 -13.21 -3.66 -13.86
N ASN A 47 -14.22 -3.78 -12.99
CA ASN A 47 -15.21 -4.85 -13.06
C ASN A 47 -16.36 -4.44 -14.00
N LEU A 48 -16.64 -5.25 -15.03
CA LEU A 48 -17.64 -4.92 -16.05
C LEU A 48 -19.07 -5.17 -15.57
N ASP A 49 -19.27 -6.16 -14.71
CA ASP A 49 -20.59 -6.49 -14.14
C ASP A 49 -20.94 -5.60 -12.95
N ASN A 50 -19.92 -5.10 -12.24
CA ASN A 50 -20.04 -4.23 -11.08
C ASN A 50 -19.13 -2.99 -11.23
N PRO A 51 -19.48 -2.02 -12.10
CA PRO A 51 -18.59 -0.91 -12.47
C PRO A 51 -18.05 -0.04 -11.33
N MET A 52 -18.67 -0.09 -10.16
CA MET A 52 -18.31 0.71 -8.99
C MET A 52 -17.45 -0.04 -7.96
N TRP A 53 -17.16 -1.34 -8.14
CA TRP A 53 -16.26 -2.03 -7.23
C TRP A 53 -14.85 -1.44 -7.34
N GLY A 54 -14.27 -1.12 -6.19
CA GLY A 54 -12.96 -0.51 -6.09
C GLY A 54 -12.84 0.93 -6.64
N ALA A 55 -13.93 1.55 -7.08
CA ALA A 55 -13.91 2.93 -7.57
C ALA A 55 -13.72 3.94 -6.42
N SER A 56 -13.15 5.10 -6.73
CA SER A 56 -13.02 6.19 -5.76
C SER A 56 -14.37 6.77 -5.36
N TYR A 57 -14.42 7.39 -4.18
CA TYR A 57 -15.61 7.96 -3.55
C TYR A 57 -16.75 6.95 -3.37
N THR A 58 -16.39 5.69 -3.16
CA THR A 58 -17.33 4.63 -2.79
C THR A 58 -17.10 4.17 -1.35
N ALA A 59 -18.14 3.62 -0.72
CA ALA A 59 -18.03 3.07 0.63
C ALA A 59 -17.06 1.90 0.65
N MET A 60 -16.24 1.85 1.71
CA MET A 60 -15.40 0.68 2.00
C MET A 60 -16.26 -0.55 2.32
N THR A 61 -15.75 -1.74 2.04
CA THR A 61 -16.46 -3.00 2.36
C THR A 61 -16.25 -3.38 3.81
N ARG A 62 -17.29 -3.91 4.46
CA ARG A 62 -17.22 -4.36 5.85
C ARG A 62 -17.17 -5.89 5.93
N LEU A 63 -16.23 -6.40 6.73
CA LEU A 63 -16.14 -7.82 7.09
C LEU A 63 -17.12 -8.20 8.20
N LEU A 64 -17.48 -7.22 9.03
CA LEU A 64 -18.31 -7.35 10.22
C LEU A 64 -19.23 -6.13 10.29
N ALA A 65 -20.43 -6.31 10.85
CA ALA A 65 -21.36 -5.21 11.07
C ALA A 65 -20.71 -4.12 11.96
N PRO A 66 -20.99 -2.83 11.70
CA PRO A 66 -20.46 -1.76 12.53
C PRO A 66 -21.05 -1.78 13.93
N VAL A 67 -20.27 -1.29 14.89
CA VAL A 67 -20.68 -1.13 16.29
C VAL A 67 -20.65 0.36 16.64
N TYR A 68 -21.83 0.93 16.87
CA TYR A 68 -22.02 2.30 17.34
C TYR A 68 -22.75 2.30 18.69
N THR A 69 -22.58 3.35 19.48
CA THR A 69 -23.20 3.47 20.80
C THR A 69 -24.71 3.74 20.72
N ASP A 70 -25.19 4.32 19.62
CA ASP A 70 -26.60 4.58 19.35
C ASP A 70 -27.17 3.53 18.38
N ALA A 71 -28.29 2.92 18.75
CA ALA A 71 -28.91 1.86 17.95
C ALA A 71 -29.73 2.40 16.75
N ASP A 72 -30.04 3.70 16.70
CA ASP A 72 -31.22 4.21 15.97
C ASP A 72 -30.95 5.20 14.82
N THR A 73 -29.71 5.59 14.51
CA THR A 73 -29.43 6.62 13.47
C THR A 73 -29.08 6.05 12.09
N GLY A 74 -29.21 4.73 11.91
CA GLY A 74 -28.80 4.02 10.70
C GLY A 74 -27.29 3.78 10.65
N VAL A 75 -26.85 2.91 9.73
CA VAL A 75 -25.43 2.57 9.64
C VAL A 75 -24.67 3.59 8.80
N ARG A 76 -23.74 4.30 9.41
CA ARG A 76 -22.80 5.18 8.70
C ARG A 76 -21.72 4.35 8.00
N GLU A 77 -21.59 4.56 6.69
CA GLU A 77 -20.52 3.97 5.87
C GLU A 77 -19.53 5.05 5.40
N GLN A 78 -18.27 4.87 5.72
CA GLN A 78 -17.20 5.78 5.37
C GLN A 78 -16.73 5.54 3.93
N LEU A 79 -16.48 6.63 3.22
CA LEU A 79 -16.05 6.59 1.82
C LEU A 79 -14.53 6.45 1.72
N ASN A 80 -14.07 5.63 0.78
CA ASN A 80 -12.71 5.67 0.28
C ASN A 80 -12.63 6.70 -0.84
N SER A 81 -11.88 7.79 -0.65
CA SER A 81 -11.72 8.84 -1.67
C SER A 81 -10.75 8.46 -2.79
N LEU A 82 -10.05 7.33 -2.66
CA LEU A 82 -9.11 6.81 -3.66
C LEU A 82 -9.65 5.55 -4.33
N THR A 83 -9.06 5.20 -5.47
CA THR A 83 -9.28 3.89 -6.06
C THR A 83 -8.73 2.82 -5.12
N SER A 84 -9.38 1.65 -5.07
CA SER A 84 -8.90 0.53 -4.25
C SER A 84 -7.68 -0.15 -4.87
N TYR A 85 -7.58 -0.11 -6.20
CA TYR A 85 -6.55 -0.79 -6.98
C TYR A 85 -5.14 -0.22 -6.73
N LEU A 86 -4.13 -1.07 -6.91
CA LEU A 86 -2.73 -0.63 -6.98
C LEU A 86 -2.45 -0.10 -8.39
N ASP A 87 -2.93 1.11 -8.69
CA ASP A 87 -2.99 1.71 -10.02
C ASP A 87 -2.24 3.06 -10.12
N GLY A 88 -1.37 3.34 -9.18
CA GLY A 88 -0.60 4.59 -9.14
C GLY A 88 -1.48 5.83 -8.90
N SER A 89 -2.68 5.70 -8.33
CA SER A 89 -3.54 6.85 -8.00
C SER A 89 -2.91 7.88 -7.05
N ASN A 90 -1.85 7.54 -6.33
CA ASN A 90 -1.02 8.49 -5.58
C ASN A 90 -0.11 9.36 -6.48
N ILE A 91 0.16 8.92 -7.72
CA ILE A 91 0.93 9.65 -8.74
C ILE A 91 -0.03 10.36 -9.69
N TYR A 92 -1.03 9.63 -10.17
CA TYR A 92 -1.95 10.12 -11.20
C TYR A 92 -3.14 10.84 -10.58
N GLY A 93 -3.67 10.40 -9.44
CA GLY A 93 -4.89 10.90 -8.83
C GLY A 93 -6.07 9.94 -9.01
N SER A 94 -7.14 10.15 -8.25
CA SER A 94 -8.40 9.39 -8.35
C SER A 94 -9.60 10.21 -8.85
N GLU A 95 -9.35 11.47 -9.22
CA GLU A 95 -10.28 12.41 -9.85
C GLU A 95 -9.50 13.35 -10.76
N GLU A 96 -10.06 13.68 -11.91
CA GLU A 96 -9.42 14.49 -12.96
C GLU A 96 -8.86 15.83 -12.42
N THR A 97 -9.60 16.53 -11.55
CA THR A 97 -9.16 17.81 -10.95
C THR A 97 -7.98 17.65 -9.98
N ARG A 98 -7.89 16.50 -9.30
CA ARG A 98 -6.83 16.20 -8.32
C ARG A 98 -5.52 15.76 -9.00
N HIS A 99 -5.56 15.37 -10.29
CA HIS A 99 -4.38 15.01 -11.09
C HIS A 99 -3.37 16.16 -11.14
N GLY A 100 -3.84 17.41 -11.25
CA GLY A 100 -2.95 18.58 -11.37
C GLY A 100 -2.08 18.82 -10.14
N PHE A 101 -2.61 18.59 -8.93
CA PHE A 101 -1.90 18.86 -7.67
C PHE A 101 -0.84 17.79 -7.35
N LEU A 102 -1.11 16.51 -7.63
CA LEU A 102 -0.16 15.43 -7.34
C LEU A 102 1.08 15.49 -8.24
N ARG A 103 0.93 15.97 -9.48
CA ARG A 103 2.03 16.21 -10.43
C ARG A 103 3.01 17.30 -9.97
N ALA A 104 2.65 18.12 -8.98
CA ALA A 104 3.56 19.09 -8.39
C ALA A 104 4.56 18.46 -7.39
N TYR A 105 4.30 17.24 -6.91
CA TYR A 105 5.19 16.51 -6.01
C TYR A 105 6.06 15.54 -6.80
N VAL A 106 7.33 15.90 -6.99
CA VAL A 106 8.31 15.07 -7.71
C VAL A 106 8.83 13.97 -6.77
N ASN A 107 8.50 12.71 -7.08
CA ASN A 107 9.11 11.53 -6.48
C ASN A 107 9.69 10.60 -7.56
N VAL A 108 10.33 9.50 -7.14
CA VAL A 108 10.96 8.50 -8.03
C VAL A 108 9.99 8.02 -9.12
N TRP A 109 8.73 7.76 -8.78
CA TRP A 109 7.73 7.22 -9.71
C TRP A 109 7.19 8.24 -10.70
N PHE A 110 7.07 9.50 -10.29
CA PHE A 110 6.76 10.59 -11.23
C PHE A 110 7.88 10.79 -12.25
N ARG A 111 9.14 10.72 -11.80
CA ARG A 111 10.29 10.75 -12.70
C ARG A 111 10.30 9.55 -13.65
N GLU A 112 9.96 8.36 -13.14
CA GLU A 112 9.89 7.15 -13.97
C GLU A 112 8.82 7.27 -15.06
N HIS A 113 7.66 7.84 -14.73
CA HIS A 113 6.64 8.14 -15.75
C HIS A 113 7.19 9.01 -16.87
N ASN A 114 7.86 10.12 -16.54
CA ASN A 114 8.42 11.02 -17.54
C ASN A 114 9.54 10.35 -18.35
N ARG A 115 10.43 9.59 -17.71
CA ARG A 115 11.49 8.82 -18.39
C ARG A 115 10.89 7.86 -19.41
N ILE A 116 9.90 7.06 -19.01
CA ILE A 116 9.21 6.11 -19.88
C ILE A 116 8.47 6.84 -21.01
N ALA A 117 7.78 7.95 -20.69
CA ALA A 117 7.07 8.75 -21.70
C ALA A 117 8.01 9.31 -22.77
N ASP A 118 9.16 9.86 -22.35
CA ASP A 118 10.19 10.38 -23.25
C ASP A 118 10.76 9.26 -24.14
N GLU A 119 11.01 8.07 -23.59
CA GLU A 119 11.47 6.91 -24.35
C GLU A 119 10.43 6.40 -25.34
N ILE A 120 9.15 6.35 -24.95
CA ILE A 120 8.05 5.99 -25.85
C ILE A 120 7.94 7.00 -27.00
N LEU A 121 7.95 8.30 -26.69
CA LEU A 121 7.82 9.36 -27.71
C LEU A 121 9.00 9.35 -28.70
N ALA A 122 10.20 9.04 -28.23
CA ALA A 122 11.37 8.88 -29.10
C ALA A 122 11.21 7.71 -30.10
N GLN A 123 10.56 6.62 -29.69
CA GLN A 123 10.31 5.46 -30.56
C GLN A 123 9.05 5.64 -31.42
N MET A 124 8.03 6.35 -30.92
CA MET A 124 6.75 6.59 -31.59
C MET A 124 6.44 8.09 -31.74
N PRO A 125 7.18 8.85 -32.57
CA PRO A 125 7.02 10.32 -32.67
C PRO A 125 5.67 10.80 -33.21
N HIS A 126 4.84 9.89 -33.72
CA HIS A 126 3.54 10.18 -34.31
C HIS A 126 2.36 9.92 -33.35
N TRP A 127 2.63 9.38 -32.16
CA TRP A 127 1.61 9.23 -31.12
C TRP A 127 1.29 10.58 -30.51
N ASP A 128 0.03 10.79 -30.13
CA ASP A 128 -0.38 11.95 -29.35
C ASP A 128 0.00 11.80 -27.88
N ASP A 129 -0.01 12.93 -27.16
CA ASP A 129 0.36 13.00 -25.75
C ASP A 129 -0.50 12.08 -24.87
N GLU A 130 -1.79 11.92 -25.19
CA GLU A 130 -2.69 11.05 -24.42
C GLU A 130 -2.28 9.58 -24.53
N LYS A 131 -1.94 9.11 -25.74
CA LYS A 131 -1.49 7.73 -25.92
C LYS A 131 -0.15 7.49 -25.23
N VAL A 132 0.80 8.42 -25.34
CA VAL A 132 2.09 8.34 -24.64
C VAL A 132 1.88 8.30 -23.12
N PHE A 133 1.04 9.18 -22.60
CA PHE A 133 0.69 9.25 -21.18
C PHE A 133 0.10 7.94 -20.67
N GLN A 134 -0.91 7.38 -21.36
CA GLN A 134 -1.58 6.17 -20.89
C GLN A 134 -0.68 4.92 -20.95
N GLU A 135 0.19 4.81 -21.96
CA GLU A 135 1.15 3.70 -22.04
C GLU A 135 2.24 3.82 -20.97
N ALA A 136 2.80 5.02 -20.76
CA ALA A 136 3.75 5.25 -19.67
C ALA A 136 3.10 4.98 -18.31
N ARG A 137 1.88 5.46 -18.07
CA ARG A 137 1.08 5.17 -16.87
C ARG A 137 0.89 3.67 -16.69
N ARG A 138 0.51 2.94 -17.74
CA ARG A 138 0.31 1.49 -17.69
C ARG A 138 1.60 0.75 -17.30
N LEU A 139 2.76 1.14 -17.82
CA LEU A 139 4.04 0.51 -17.49
C LEU A 139 4.49 0.82 -16.06
N VAL A 140 4.38 2.07 -15.61
CA VAL A 140 4.68 2.46 -14.22
C VAL A 140 3.81 1.70 -13.23
N ILE A 141 2.52 1.53 -13.53
CA ILE A 141 1.61 0.73 -12.68
C ILE A 141 2.07 -0.73 -12.62
N ALA A 142 2.51 -1.30 -13.74
CA ALA A 142 3.00 -2.66 -13.78
C ALA A 142 4.29 -2.82 -12.97
N GLU A 143 5.23 -1.88 -13.06
CA GLU A 143 6.42 -1.85 -12.22
C GLU A 143 6.06 -1.71 -10.73
N TRP A 144 5.12 -0.81 -10.38
CA TRP A 144 4.64 -0.64 -9.01
C TRP A 144 4.05 -1.95 -8.46
N GLN A 145 3.18 -2.61 -9.23
CA GLN A 145 2.60 -3.90 -8.84
C GLN A 145 3.68 -5.00 -8.72
N ASN A 146 4.68 -5.00 -9.60
CA ASN A 146 5.80 -5.93 -9.50
C ASN A 146 6.62 -5.72 -8.22
N VAL A 147 6.95 -4.47 -7.89
CA VAL A 147 7.66 -4.11 -6.65
C VAL A 147 6.86 -4.52 -5.42
N VAL A 148 5.55 -4.22 -5.39
CA VAL A 148 4.69 -4.54 -4.25
C VAL A 148 4.62 -6.05 -4.02
N TYR A 149 4.27 -6.85 -5.03
CA TYR A 149 4.06 -8.29 -4.86
C TYR A 149 5.36 -9.12 -4.92
N GLY A 150 6.39 -8.61 -5.60
CA GLY A 150 7.66 -9.30 -5.81
C GLY A 150 8.74 -8.96 -4.78
N GLU A 151 8.72 -7.77 -4.18
CA GLU A 151 9.76 -7.34 -3.24
C GLU A 151 9.22 -6.98 -1.86
N TYR A 152 8.15 -6.17 -1.78
CA TYR A 152 7.64 -5.66 -0.49
C TYR A 152 6.84 -6.70 0.30
N LEU A 153 5.80 -7.30 -0.30
CA LEU A 153 4.93 -8.27 0.37
C LEU A 153 5.67 -9.53 0.85
N PRO A 154 6.65 -10.11 0.12
CA PRO A 154 7.43 -11.23 0.63
C PRO A 154 8.18 -10.92 1.93
N VAL A 155 8.75 -9.72 2.03
CA VAL A 155 9.47 -9.26 3.24
C VAL A 155 8.48 -9.05 4.39
N LEU A 156 7.32 -8.49 4.10
CA LEU A 156 6.31 -8.18 5.11
C LEU A 156 5.56 -9.42 5.63
N LEU A 157 5.12 -10.30 4.74
CA LEU A 157 4.20 -11.40 5.04
C LEU A 157 4.91 -12.74 5.28
N GLY A 158 6.12 -12.89 4.75
CA GLY A 158 6.87 -14.15 4.74
C GLY A 158 6.34 -15.17 3.73
N ALA A 159 7.18 -16.15 3.40
CA ALA A 159 6.91 -17.14 2.34
C ALA A 159 5.62 -17.96 2.56
N ASP A 160 5.35 -18.38 3.81
CA ASP A 160 4.18 -19.19 4.13
C ASP A 160 2.87 -18.45 3.83
N THR A 161 2.78 -17.18 4.24
CA THR A 161 1.60 -16.35 3.98
C THR A 161 1.46 -16.03 2.50
N MET A 162 2.57 -15.71 1.83
CA MET A 162 2.58 -15.47 0.38
C MET A 162 2.02 -16.67 -0.40
N ASN A 163 2.49 -17.87 -0.07
CA ASN A 163 2.03 -19.11 -0.71
C ASN A 163 0.57 -19.41 -0.38
N ARG A 164 0.18 -19.31 0.89
CA ARG A 164 -1.18 -19.60 1.36
C ARG A 164 -2.24 -18.71 0.70
N PHE A 165 -1.94 -17.44 0.45
CA PHE A 165 -2.87 -16.52 -0.21
C PHE A 165 -2.67 -16.45 -1.74
N GLY A 166 -1.71 -17.19 -2.29
CA GLY A 166 -1.41 -17.19 -3.73
C GLY A 166 -0.90 -15.83 -4.22
N LEU A 167 -0.16 -15.10 -3.38
CA LEU A 167 0.35 -13.76 -3.68
C LEU A 167 1.65 -13.81 -4.48
N THR A 168 2.42 -14.89 -4.35
CA THR A 168 3.67 -15.10 -5.08
C THR A 168 3.46 -14.95 -6.59
N LEU A 169 4.32 -14.17 -7.24
CA LEU A 169 4.33 -14.04 -8.68
C LEU A 169 4.98 -15.29 -9.31
N THR A 170 4.30 -15.92 -10.27
CA THR A 170 4.74 -17.15 -10.96
C THR A 170 5.09 -16.88 -12.40
N ASP A 171 5.97 -17.63 -13.06
CA ASP A 171 6.41 -17.33 -14.43
C ASP A 171 5.28 -17.22 -15.48
N SER A 172 4.19 -17.94 -15.29
CA SER A 172 3.00 -17.89 -16.15
C SER A 172 2.09 -16.69 -15.89
N TRP A 173 1.09 -16.53 -16.77
CA TRP A 173 -0.06 -15.67 -16.49
C TRP A 173 -0.77 -16.08 -15.19
N SER A 174 -1.27 -15.07 -14.49
CA SER A 174 -2.34 -15.24 -13.51
C SER A 174 -3.69 -14.96 -14.18
N ARG A 175 -4.78 -15.05 -13.41
CA ARG A 175 -6.13 -14.91 -13.93
C ARG A 175 -6.94 -13.91 -13.12
N TYR A 176 -7.60 -13.01 -13.82
CA TYR A 176 -8.64 -12.13 -13.29
C TYR A 176 -9.91 -12.93 -12.98
N GLU A 177 -10.48 -12.71 -11.80
CA GLU A 177 -11.72 -13.33 -11.35
C GLU A 177 -12.81 -12.26 -11.14
N ALA A 178 -13.75 -12.16 -12.09
CA ALA A 178 -14.77 -11.10 -12.12
C ALA A 178 -15.78 -11.12 -10.95
N ASN A 179 -15.87 -12.23 -10.21
CA ASN A 179 -16.69 -12.33 -9.00
C ASN A 179 -15.97 -11.85 -7.73
N VAL A 180 -14.70 -11.46 -7.82
CA VAL A 180 -13.91 -10.95 -6.69
C VAL A 180 -14.10 -9.44 -6.56
N ASP A 181 -14.53 -9.00 -5.38
CA ASP A 181 -14.63 -7.59 -5.03
C ASP A 181 -13.31 -7.08 -4.45
N ALA A 182 -12.62 -6.24 -5.22
CA ALA A 182 -11.35 -5.63 -4.84
C ALA A 182 -11.50 -4.38 -3.95
N THR A 183 -12.73 -4.00 -3.56
CA THR A 183 -12.95 -2.83 -2.70
C THR A 183 -12.21 -2.98 -1.37
N ILE A 184 -11.53 -1.93 -0.93
CA ILE A 184 -10.78 -1.92 0.33
C ILE A 184 -11.73 -2.21 1.51
N PHE A 185 -11.34 -3.17 2.35
CA PHE A 185 -11.97 -3.41 3.62
C PHE A 185 -11.79 -2.23 4.55
N HIS A 186 -12.86 -1.85 5.22
CA HIS A 186 -12.85 -0.74 6.15
C HIS A 186 -11.84 -0.97 7.29
N ALA A 187 -11.83 -2.19 7.85
CA ALA A 187 -10.85 -2.59 8.86
C ALA A 187 -9.40 -2.61 8.34
N PHE A 188 -9.20 -2.77 7.02
CA PHE A 188 -7.87 -2.68 6.42
C PHE A 188 -7.35 -1.24 6.42
N ALA A 189 -8.18 -0.28 5.98
CA ALA A 189 -7.82 1.13 5.90
C ALA A 189 -7.65 1.79 7.28
N ASP A 190 -8.54 1.48 8.23
CA ASP A 190 -8.60 2.21 9.50
C ASP A 190 -7.92 1.54 10.68
N ALA A 191 -7.50 0.28 10.52
CA ALA A 191 -6.70 -0.42 11.50
C ALA A 191 -5.52 -1.16 10.85
N ALA A 192 -5.77 -2.25 10.14
CA ALA A 192 -4.76 -3.24 9.79
C ALA A 192 -3.49 -2.67 9.14
N TYR A 193 -3.67 -1.83 8.12
CA TYR A 193 -2.57 -1.31 7.31
C TYR A 193 -1.85 -0.12 7.98
N ARG A 194 -2.31 0.29 9.18
CA ARG A 194 -1.66 1.31 10.03
C ARG A 194 -0.55 0.74 10.91
N PHE A 195 -0.30 -0.57 10.85
CA PHE A 195 0.85 -1.20 11.52
C PHE A 195 2.19 -0.52 11.16
N GLY A 196 2.29 0.05 9.95
CA GLY A 196 3.46 0.79 9.50
C GLY A 196 3.82 2.00 10.37
N HIS A 197 2.89 2.54 11.18
CA HIS A 197 3.19 3.60 12.15
C HIS A 197 4.19 3.15 13.23
N THR A 198 4.29 1.85 13.51
CA THR A 198 5.29 1.29 14.44
C THR A 198 6.70 1.27 13.84
N PHE A 199 6.83 1.27 12.51
CA PHE A 199 8.11 1.26 11.81
C PHE A 199 8.72 2.65 11.61
N ILE A 200 7.99 3.72 11.94
CA ILE A 200 8.45 5.08 11.70
C ILE A 200 9.50 5.46 12.76
N ASN A 201 10.70 5.78 12.27
CA ASN A 201 11.75 6.34 13.10
C ASN A 201 11.53 7.86 13.30
N GLY A 202 11.66 8.35 14.53
CA GLY A 202 11.55 9.78 14.83
C GLY A 202 12.68 10.63 14.21
N ILE A 203 13.78 10.00 13.79
CA ILE A 203 14.93 10.65 13.19
C ILE A 203 15.13 10.09 11.79
N ILE A 204 15.25 10.98 10.80
CA ILE A 204 15.67 10.64 9.45
C ILE A 204 17.14 11.00 9.32
N GLN A 205 17.96 10.00 9.01
CA GLN A 205 19.36 10.19 8.67
C GLN A 205 19.48 10.50 7.18
N THR A 206 20.43 11.36 6.82
CA THR A 206 20.68 11.79 5.45
C THR A 206 22.14 11.51 5.11
N PHE A 207 22.41 11.14 3.86
CA PHE A 207 23.73 10.72 3.41
C PHE A 207 24.02 11.28 2.01
N ARG A 208 25.24 11.74 1.76
CA ARG A 208 25.63 12.14 0.38
C ARG A 208 25.84 10.92 -0.51
N GLY A 209 26.22 9.79 0.10
CA GLY A 209 26.39 8.49 -0.55
C GLY A 209 26.71 7.41 0.49
N LEU A 210 26.98 6.19 0.01
CA LEU A 210 27.31 5.06 0.89
C LEU A 210 28.55 5.36 1.73
N GLY A 211 28.40 5.36 3.07
CA GLY A 211 29.48 5.69 4.00
C GLY A 211 29.79 7.19 4.18
N ASP A 212 29.08 8.08 3.47
CA ASP A 212 29.24 9.54 3.58
C ASP A 212 28.00 10.16 4.24
N GLY A 213 28.06 10.29 5.57
CA GLY A 213 27.02 10.92 6.37
C GLY A 213 26.87 12.42 6.06
N HIS A 214 25.63 12.86 5.86
CA HIS A 214 25.31 14.28 5.65
C HIS A 214 24.80 14.94 6.93
N GLY A 215 23.91 14.27 7.66
CA GLY A 215 23.27 14.79 8.87
C GLY A 215 22.02 14.03 9.23
N SER A 216 21.20 14.58 10.13
CA SER A 216 19.89 14.01 10.46
C SER A 216 18.91 15.09 10.90
N TYR A 217 17.61 14.80 10.82
CA TYR A 217 16.56 15.68 11.31
C TYR A 217 15.43 14.88 11.97
N ARG A 218 14.70 15.54 12.87
CA ARG A 218 13.52 14.95 13.52
C ARG A 218 12.26 15.16 12.72
N ILE A 219 11.42 14.14 12.62
CA ILE A 219 10.16 14.22 11.86
C ILE A 219 9.18 15.21 12.50
N ARG A 220 9.20 15.38 13.84
CA ARG A 220 8.31 16.32 14.54
C ARG A 220 8.42 17.77 14.06
N HIS A 221 9.57 18.16 13.51
CA HIS A 221 9.81 19.51 12.99
C HIS A 221 9.67 19.61 11.46
N ASN A 222 9.30 18.52 10.79
CA ASN A 222 9.36 18.42 9.33
C ASN A 222 8.04 17.93 8.70
N PHE A 223 6.93 17.89 9.45
CA PHE A 223 5.61 17.66 8.87
C PHE A 223 5.20 18.83 7.98
N PHE A 224 4.93 18.56 6.70
CA PHE A 224 4.58 19.57 5.70
C PHE A 224 5.66 20.66 5.47
N VAL A 225 6.92 20.34 5.76
CA VAL A 225 8.08 21.22 5.52
C VAL A 225 8.98 20.57 4.47
N ASP A 226 9.34 21.32 3.44
CA ASP A 226 10.12 20.84 2.30
C ASP A 226 11.60 21.27 2.34
N THR A 227 12.02 22.01 3.37
CA THR A 227 13.39 22.56 3.51
C THR A 227 14.47 21.50 3.34
N GLN A 228 14.27 20.31 3.91
CA GLN A 228 15.19 19.17 3.80
C GLN A 228 15.28 18.61 2.38
N VAL A 229 14.23 18.78 1.57
CA VAL A 229 14.16 18.31 0.18
C VAL A 229 14.85 19.30 -0.76
N VAL A 230 14.57 20.59 -0.60
CA VAL A 230 15.05 21.65 -1.51
C VAL A 230 16.45 22.19 -1.19
N GLN A 231 17.03 21.82 -0.05
CA GLN A 231 18.38 22.23 0.33
C GLN A 231 19.45 21.85 -0.72
N ASP A 232 20.58 22.57 -0.68
CA ASP A 232 21.72 22.38 -1.60
C ASP A 232 21.35 22.43 -3.08
N GLY A 233 20.35 23.26 -3.44
CA GLY A 233 19.84 23.35 -4.80
C GLY A 233 19.08 22.10 -5.25
N GLY A 234 18.33 21.47 -4.34
CA GLY A 234 17.52 20.27 -4.60
C GLY A 234 18.25 18.94 -4.41
N LYS A 235 19.51 18.94 -3.96
CA LYS A 235 20.25 17.70 -3.64
C LYS A 235 19.73 17.00 -2.38
N GLY A 236 19.04 17.74 -1.51
CA GLY A 236 18.41 17.22 -0.30
C GLY A 236 17.57 15.96 -0.52
N TYR A 237 16.84 15.91 -1.65
CA TYR A 237 16.10 14.73 -2.07
C TYR A 237 16.96 13.46 -2.15
N ASN A 238 18.12 13.54 -2.81
CA ASN A 238 19.04 12.40 -2.91
C ASN A 238 19.65 12.05 -1.56
N TYR A 239 19.87 13.05 -0.68
CA TYR A 239 20.40 12.77 0.64
C TYR A 239 19.43 11.97 1.50
N ILE A 240 18.13 12.29 1.40
CA ILE A 240 17.06 11.55 2.04
C ILE A 240 16.95 10.15 1.43
N LEU A 241 16.99 10.00 0.10
CA LEU A 241 16.94 8.69 -0.56
C LEU A 241 18.10 7.78 -0.14
N ASN A 242 19.34 8.27 -0.08
CA ASN A 242 20.46 7.48 0.46
C ASN A 242 20.19 7.08 1.92
N GLY A 243 19.61 8.00 2.71
CA GLY A 243 19.16 7.71 4.07
C GLY A 243 18.17 6.56 4.15
N LEU A 244 17.12 6.57 3.33
CA LEU A 244 16.10 5.51 3.28
C LEU A 244 16.68 4.16 2.83
N LEU A 245 17.75 4.15 2.05
CA LEU A 245 18.44 2.92 1.65
C LEU A 245 19.38 2.40 2.75
N ILE A 246 19.98 3.27 3.56
CA ILE A 246 21.01 2.88 4.55
C ILE A 246 20.43 2.66 5.94
N GLN A 247 19.50 3.52 6.36
CA GLN A 247 18.94 3.53 7.70
C GLN A 247 17.89 2.42 7.87
N ASN A 248 18.02 1.62 8.93
CA ASN A 248 16.99 0.65 9.28
C ASN A 248 15.70 1.35 9.72
N ALA A 249 14.56 0.76 9.35
CA ALA A 249 13.27 1.11 9.94
C ALA A 249 13.29 0.90 11.47
N GLN A 250 12.38 1.56 12.18
CA GLN A 250 12.14 1.28 13.59
C GLN A 250 11.64 -0.17 13.74
N THR A 251 12.02 -0.83 14.83
CA THR A 251 11.52 -2.16 15.16
C THR A 251 9.99 -2.15 15.21
N GLY A 252 9.35 -3.11 14.52
CA GLY A 252 7.91 -3.35 14.66
C GLY A 252 7.58 -3.97 15.99
N ASP A 253 7.37 -3.14 16.99
CA ASP A 253 6.99 -3.54 18.34
C ASP A 253 5.79 -2.69 18.82
N PRO A 254 5.28 -2.91 20.05
CA PRO A 254 4.16 -2.13 20.57
C PRO A 254 4.48 -0.64 20.82
N PHE A 255 5.70 -0.19 20.56
CA PHE A 255 6.12 1.18 20.80
C PHE A 255 6.12 2.00 19.52
N VAL A 256 5.83 3.29 19.68
CA VAL A 256 5.81 4.27 18.60
C VAL A 256 6.61 5.47 19.08
N THR A 257 7.39 6.05 18.17
CA THR A 257 8.23 7.21 18.49
C THR A 257 7.40 8.36 19.08
N GLU A 258 7.97 9.05 20.07
CA GLU A 258 7.38 10.23 20.72
C GLU A 258 7.03 11.34 19.71
N ASP A 259 7.78 11.42 18.62
CA ASP A 259 7.52 12.33 17.51
C ASP A 259 6.11 12.16 16.90
N LEU A 260 5.51 10.97 17.04
CA LEU A 260 4.16 10.67 16.57
C LEU A 260 3.13 10.57 17.70
N THR A 261 3.51 10.27 18.94
CA THR A 261 2.55 10.15 20.06
C THR A 261 2.36 11.44 20.85
N ASN A 262 3.37 12.32 20.94
CA ASN A 262 3.24 13.60 21.66
C ASN A 262 3.43 14.83 20.78
N HIS A 263 3.98 14.67 19.58
CA HIS A 263 4.42 15.79 18.74
C HIS A 263 3.91 15.71 17.29
N LEU A 264 2.90 14.88 17.02
CA LEU A 264 2.31 14.80 15.68
C LEU A 264 1.71 16.16 15.29
N LEU A 265 2.16 16.71 14.16
CA LEU A 265 1.72 18.03 13.66
C LEU A 265 1.79 19.13 14.73
N GLN A 266 2.82 19.11 15.57
CA GLN A 266 3.02 20.11 16.61
C GLN A 266 3.20 21.51 15.99
N GLU A 267 2.36 22.45 16.42
CA GLU A 267 2.53 23.86 16.07
C GLU A 267 3.74 24.46 16.80
N PRO A 268 4.52 25.37 16.17
CA PRO A 268 5.70 25.98 16.79
C PRO A 268 5.43 26.71 18.12
N SER A 269 4.21 27.20 18.32
CA SER A 269 3.76 27.93 19.51
C SER A 269 3.38 27.04 20.69
N HIS A 270 3.25 25.72 20.49
CA HIS A 270 2.78 24.78 21.50
C HIS A 270 3.91 23.85 21.97
N ALA A 271 3.88 23.44 23.23
CA ALA A 271 4.86 22.53 23.81
C ALA A 271 4.66 21.06 23.38
N PHE A 272 3.46 20.71 22.92
CA PHE A 272 3.07 19.39 22.46
C PHE A 272 2.19 19.49 21.21
N GLY A 273 2.16 18.42 20.42
CA GLY A 273 1.27 18.23 19.28
C GLY A 273 0.15 17.26 19.60
N SER A 274 -0.22 16.43 18.63
CA SER A 274 -1.22 15.39 18.82
C SER A 274 -0.58 14.00 18.95
N ASP A 275 -1.43 13.00 19.20
CA ASP A 275 -1.05 11.59 19.29
C ASP A 275 -1.65 10.81 18.11
N LEU A 276 -0.80 10.27 17.24
CA LEU A 276 -1.20 9.46 16.10
C LEU A 276 -1.91 8.17 16.51
N ILE A 277 -1.45 7.53 17.58
CA ILE A 277 -1.99 6.26 18.05
C ILE A 277 -3.33 6.48 18.74
N ALA A 278 -3.45 7.50 19.59
CA ALA A 278 -4.74 7.89 20.13
C ALA A 278 -5.74 8.27 19.01
N ARG A 279 -5.28 8.96 17.96
CA ARG A 279 -6.11 9.25 16.77
C ARG A 279 -6.54 7.98 16.03
N ASN A 280 -5.67 6.98 15.91
CA ASN A 280 -6.02 5.70 15.28
C ASN A 280 -7.10 4.97 16.08
N LEU A 281 -6.94 4.89 17.41
CA LEU A 281 -7.94 4.28 18.29
C LEU A 281 -9.28 5.02 18.22
N GLN A 282 -9.25 6.36 18.33
CA GLN A 282 -10.45 7.17 18.23
C GLN A 282 -11.10 7.08 16.83
N ARG A 283 -10.29 6.96 15.77
CA ARG A 283 -10.78 6.75 14.39
C ARG A 283 -11.50 5.42 14.26
N GLY A 284 -10.94 4.33 14.80
CA GLY A 284 -11.61 3.03 14.81
C GLY A 284 -12.99 3.08 15.44
N ARG A 285 -13.11 3.79 16.57
CA ARG A 285 -14.39 4.01 17.27
C ARG A 285 -15.36 4.89 16.48
N ASP A 286 -14.91 6.02 15.93
CA ASP A 286 -15.70 6.89 15.03
C ASP A 286 -16.23 6.12 13.79
N HIS A 287 -15.47 5.12 13.34
CA HIS A 287 -15.79 4.32 12.18
C HIS A 287 -16.58 3.03 12.51
N GLY A 288 -16.90 2.84 13.79
CA GLY A 288 -17.67 1.72 14.29
C GLY A 288 -17.00 0.38 13.98
N LEU A 289 -15.66 0.31 14.06
CA LEU A 289 -14.94 -0.95 13.91
C LEU A 289 -15.22 -1.86 15.10
N PRO A 290 -15.56 -3.15 14.87
CA PRO A 290 -15.63 -4.12 15.94
C PRO A 290 -14.30 -4.30 16.67
N ALA A 291 -14.39 -4.83 17.89
CA ALA A 291 -13.21 -5.10 18.70
C ALA A 291 -12.34 -6.22 18.14
N TYR A 292 -11.09 -6.26 18.59
CA TYR A 292 -10.06 -7.21 18.19
C TYR A 292 -10.52 -8.69 18.26
N MET A 293 -11.29 -9.05 19.29
CA MET A 293 -11.77 -10.43 19.46
C MET A 293 -12.74 -10.88 18.37
N GLU A 294 -13.58 -9.98 17.84
CA GLU A 294 -14.47 -10.31 16.72
C GLU A 294 -13.68 -10.60 15.43
N PHE A 295 -12.58 -9.88 15.21
CA PHE A 295 -11.67 -10.15 14.10
C PHE A 295 -10.90 -11.45 14.27
N ARG A 296 -10.50 -11.81 15.50
CA ARG A 296 -9.90 -13.12 15.80
C ARG A 296 -10.85 -14.25 15.44
N LYS A 297 -12.13 -14.13 15.79
CA LYS A 297 -13.17 -15.12 15.48
C LYS A 297 -13.28 -15.41 13.98
N ILE A 298 -13.39 -14.37 13.14
CA ILE A 298 -13.45 -14.56 11.67
C ILE A 298 -12.11 -14.99 11.07
N CYS A 299 -11.01 -14.76 11.77
CA CYS A 299 -9.70 -15.30 11.45
C CYS A 299 -9.50 -16.71 12.02
N GLY A 300 -10.51 -17.38 12.57
CA GLY A 300 -10.36 -18.73 13.13
C GLY A 300 -9.32 -18.84 14.25
N LEU A 301 -9.08 -17.73 14.97
CA LEU A 301 -8.21 -17.68 16.14
C LEU A 301 -9.06 -17.71 17.42
N ASP A 302 -8.53 -18.30 18.47
CA ASP A 302 -9.21 -18.36 19.77
C ASP A 302 -9.56 -16.96 20.29
N THR A 303 -10.80 -16.78 20.71
CA THR A 303 -11.27 -15.57 21.38
C THR A 303 -11.17 -15.72 22.88
N ILE A 304 -10.97 -14.61 23.58
CA ILE A 304 -10.84 -14.58 25.03
C ILE A 304 -11.77 -13.50 25.57
N ASP A 305 -12.53 -13.84 26.61
CA ASP A 305 -13.49 -13.00 27.30
C ASP A 305 -13.11 -12.75 28.78
N THR A 306 -12.00 -13.32 29.26
CA THR A 306 -11.50 -13.11 30.62
C THR A 306 -10.00 -12.84 30.65
N TRP A 307 -9.53 -12.08 31.65
CA TRP A 307 -8.10 -11.77 31.82
C TRP A 307 -7.24 -12.97 32.25
N THR A 308 -7.87 -14.07 32.69
CA THR A 308 -7.19 -15.27 33.21
C THR A 308 -6.42 -16.05 32.15
N VAL A 309 -6.79 -15.90 30.88
CA VAL A 309 -6.13 -16.54 29.73
C VAL A 309 -5.59 -15.44 28.84
N LYS A 310 -4.31 -15.52 28.48
CA LYS A 310 -3.64 -14.54 27.61
C LYS A 310 -3.41 -15.16 26.23
N PRO A 311 -3.61 -14.43 25.12
CA PRO A 311 -3.19 -14.91 23.81
C PRO A 311 -1.67 -15.14 23.76
N ASP A 312 -1.23 -16.23 23.12
CA ASP A 312 0.19 -16.55 22.96
C ASP A 312 1.00 -15.43 22.29
N GLN A 313 0.35 -14.64 21.44
CA GLN A 313 0.99 -13.58 20.66
C GLN A 313 1.21 -12.27 21.43
N ILE A 314 0.58 -12.11 22.60
CA ILE A 314 0.68 -10.90 23.42
C ILE A 314 1.62 -11.19 24.59
N SER A 315 2.56 -10.31 24.90
CA SER A 315 3.46 -10.48 26.06
C SER A 315 2.69 -10.34 27.37
N GLU A 316 3.20 -10.93 28.46
CA GLU A 316 2.59 -10.78 29.79
C GLU A 316 2.49 -9.31 30.22
N GLU A 317 3.54 -8.52 29.96
CA GLU A 317 3.57 -7.10 30.27
C GLU A 317 2.47 -6.32 29.52
N THR A 318 2.30 -6.57 28.22
CA THR A 318 1.26 -5.91 27.42
C THR A 318 -0.14 -6.34 27.88
N TRP A 319 -0.31 -7.61 28.24
CA TRP A 319 -1.61 -8.12 28.72
C TRP A 319 -2.02 -7.48 30.05
N ALA A 320 -1.09 -7.36 31.00
CA ALA A 320 -1.34 -6.68 32.27
C ALA A 320 -1.70 -5.19 32.07
N LYS A 321 -1.10 -4.53 31.06
CA LYS A 321 -1.49 -3.15 30.70
C LYS A 321 -2.92 -3.11 30.16
N PHE A 322 -3.32 -4.05 29.30
CA PHE A 322 -4.69 -4.10 28.81
C PHE A 322 -5.70 -4.35 29.94
N GLU A 323 -5.40 -5.25 30.87
CA GLU A 323 -6.24 -5.51 32.05
C GLU A 323 -6.43 -4.25 32.91
N SER A 324 -5.41 -3.38 32.99
CA SER A 324 -5.52 -2.10 33.71
C SER A 324 -6.35 -1.03 32.97
N LEU A 325 -6.59 -1.20 31.66
CA LEU A 325 -7.21 -0.21 30.78
C LEU A 325 -8.65 -0.56 30.37
N PHE A 326 -8.95 -1.85 30.23
CA PHE A 326 -10.24 -2.35 29.76
C PHE A 326 -10.92 -3.18 30.85
N GLU A 327 -12.24 -3.10 30.93
CA GLU A 327 -13.00 -3.94 31.86
C GLU A 327 -12.94 -5.41 31.43
N ASN A 328 -13.07 -5.65 30.12
CA ASN A 328 -13.03 -6.97 29.52
C ASN A 328 -12.14 -7.01 28.26
N PRO A 329 -11.48 -8.14 27.95
CA PRO A 329 -10.62 -8.25 26.76
C PRO A 329 -11.34 -8.09 25.41
N ASP A 330 -12.66 -8.28 25.39
CA ASP A 330 -13.51 -8.11 24.21
C ASP A 330 -13.70 -6.64 23.83
N GLN A 331 -13.24 -5.68 24.66
CA GLN A 331 -13.27 -4.25 24.39
C GLN A 331 -11.98 -3.74 23.71
N ILE A 332 -10.96 -4.58 23.56
CA ILE A 332 -9.67 -4.17 22.97
C ILE A 332 -9.89 -3.75 21.51
N ASP A 333 -9.56 -2.50 21.18
CA ASP A 333 -9.69 -1.95 19.83
C ASP A 333 -8.82 -2.72 18.81
N LEU A 334 -9.31 -2.88 17.57
CA LEU A 334 -8.48 -3.42 16.48
C LEU A 334 -7.43 -2.39 16.07
N PHE A 335 -6.15 -2.75 16.19
CA PHE A 335 -5.05 -1.93 15.69
C PHE A 335 -4.28 -2.59 14.54
N THR A 336 -4.03 -3.90 14.60
CA THR A 336 -3.29 -4.64 13.55
C THR A 336 -3.93 -6.01 13.27
N GLY A 337 -4.00 -6.41 12.00
CA GLY A 337 -4.44 -7.77 11.60
C GLY A 337 -5.02 -7.86 10.18
N GLY A 338 -4.80 -8.97 9.47
CA GLY A 338 -5.55 -9.27 8.23
C GLY A 338 -5.09 -8.61 6.92
N ILE A 339 -3.78 -8.35 6.74
CA ILE A 339 -3.22 -7.65 5.56
C ILE A 339 -3.27 -8.49 4.27
N ALA A 340 -2.84 -9.76 4.34
CA ALA A 340 -2.65 -10.60 3.15
C ALA A 340 -3.94 -10.82 2.33
N MET A 341 -5.07 -10.92 3.02
CA MET A 341 -6.37 -11.13 2.39
C MET A 341 -6.76 -9.95 1.49
N GLN A 342 -6.54 -8.71 1.93
CA GLN A 342 -6.83 -7.54 1.09
C GLN A 342 -5.99 -7.55 -0.19
N PHE A 343 -4.69 -7.83 -0.09
CA PHE A 343 -3.82 -7.89 -1.28
C PHE A 343 -4.24 -9.01 -2.23
N LYS A 344 -4.73 -10.15 -1.72
CA LYS A 344 -5.28 -11.20 -2.59
C LYS A 344 -6.43 -10.67 -3.44
N LEU A 345 -7.37 -9.94 -2.83
CA LEU A 345 -8.51 -9.36 -3.55
C LEU A 345 -8.11 -8.25 -4.52
N LEU A 346 -7.12 -7.44 -4.15
CA LEU A 346 -6.55 -6.40 -5.02
C LEU A 346 -5.81 -6.98 -6.23
N LYS A 347 -5.27 -8.20 -6.11
CA LYS A 347 -4.69 -8.94 -7.23
C LYS A 347 -5.80 -9.57 -8.07
N ASP A 348 -6.57 -10.49 -7.49
CA ASP A 348 -7.47 -11.36 -8.22
C ASP A 348 -8.69 -10.61 -8.81
N GLY A 349 -9.14 -9.54 -8.13
CA GLY A 349 -10.27 -8.71 -8.54
C GLY A 349 -9.89 -7.48 -9.38
N ASP A 350 -8.62 -7.31 -9.75
CA ASP A 350 -8.16 -6.22 -10.61
C ASP A 350 -8.00 -6.71 -12.06
N ARG A 351 -8.96 -6.40 -12.93
CA ARG A 351 -8.93 -6.80 -14.35
C ARG A 351 -7.64 -6.41 -15.07
N PHE A 352 -6.99 -5.33 -14.63
CA PHE A 352 -5.80 -4.77 -15.26
C PHE A 352 -4.50 -5.14 -14.52
N PHE A 353 -4.55 -6.06 -13.53
CA PHE A 353 -3.34 -6.51 -12.84
C PHE A 353 -2.32 -7.04 -13.84
N PHE A 354 -1.05 -6.62 -13.72
CA PHE A 354 -0.09 -6.72 -14.82
C PHE A 354 0.23 -8.15 -15.28
N THR A 355 -0.07 -9.17 -14.46
CA THR A 355 0.17 -10.58 -14.81
C THR A 355 -1.06 -11.31 -15.34
N HIS A 356 -2.23 -10.68 -15.37
CA HIS A 356 -3.45 -11.32 -15.86
C HIS A 356 -3.45 -11.44 -17.38
N GLY A 357 -3.53 -12.69 -17.88
CA GLY A 357 -3.64 -12.95 -19.32
C GLY A 357 -5.03 -12.69 -19.90
N ASN A 358 -6.08 -12.67 -19.06
CA ASN A 358 -7.48 -12.51 -19.45
C ASN A 358 -8.06 -11.12 -19.13
N GLY A 359 -7.22 -10.11 -18.90
CA GLY A 359 -7.65 -8.74 -18.52
C GLY A 359 -8.28 -7.90 -19.64
N GLY A 360 -8.37 -8.43 -20.86
CA GLY A 360 -8.83 -7.71 -22.06
C GLY A 360 -7.68 -7.08 -22.85
N PRO A 361 -7.94 -6.04 -23.67
CA PRO A 361 -6.93 -5.47 -24.58
C PRO A 361 -5.72 -4.82 -23.87
N GLY A 362 -5.87 -4.54 -22.58
CA GLY A 362 -4.83 -4.02 -21.70
C GLY A 362 -3.87 -5.09 -21.14
N ALA A 363 -4.10 -6.38 -21.41
CA ALA A 363 -3.24 -7.44 -20.90
C ALA A 363 -1.83 -7.40 -21.53
N PHE A 364 -0.83 -7.87 -20.79
CA PHE A 364 0.52 -8.05 -21.30
C PHE A 364 0.74 -9.49 -21.78
N TRP A 365 1.55 -9.63 -22.82
CA TRP A 365 2.05 -10.93 -23.27
C TRP A 365 3.04 -11.51 -22.25
N GLU A 366 3.25 -12.83 -22.30
CA GLU A 366 4.14 -13.51 -21.36
C GLU A 366 5.58 -12.96 -21.38
N TYR A 367 6.12 -12.66 -22.57
CA TYR A 367 7.46 -12.07 -22.70
C TYR A 367 7.53 -10.65 -22.10
N GLN A 368 6.46 -9.86 -22.21
CA GLN A 368 6.35 -8.53 -21.61
C GLN A 368 6.32 -8.63 -20.07
N ILE A 369 5.59 -9.60 -19.53
CA ILE A 369 5.52 -9.86 -18.08
C ILE A 369 6.88 -10.31 -17.55
N GLN A 370 7.54 -11.24 -18.22
CA GLN A 370 8.88 -11.70 -17.85
C GLN A 370 9.90 -10.56 -17.87
N HIS A 371 9.75 -9.61 -18.79
CA HIS A 371 10.58 -8.41 -18.83
C HIS A 371 10.30 -7.48 -17.64
N LEU A 372 9.03 -7.17 -17.37
CA LEU A 372 8.62 -6.35 -16.21
C LEU A 372 9.08 -6.96 -14.88
N ARG A 373 9.03 -8.28 -14.73
CA ARG A 373 9.43 -8.96 -13.48
C ARG A 373 10.90 -8.79 -13.11
N LYS A 374 11.76 -8.53 -14.09
CA LYS A 374 13.18 -8.26 -13.85
C LYS A 374 13.41 -6.91 -13.20
N ARG A 375 12.45 -5.98 -13.31
CA ARG A 375 12.56 -4.63 -12.77
C ARG A 375 12.36 -4.63 -11.26
N THR A 376 13.38 -4.22 -10.54
CA THR A 376 13.34 -4.00 -9.09
C THR A 376 13.13 -2.53 -8.76
N PHE A 377 12.70 -2.22 -7.54
CA PHE A 377 12.63 -0.83 -7.10
C PHE A 377 14.01 -0.18 -7.03
N GLY A 378 15.06 -0.98 -6.79
CA GLY A 378 16.45 -0.55 -6.88
C GLY A 378 16.83 -0.05 -8.28
N ASP A 379 16.37 -0.71 -9.35
CA ASP A 379 16.61 -0.28 -10.73
C ASP A 379 15.91 1.04 -11.05
N ILE A 380 14.65 1.16 -10.61
CA ILE A 380 13.84 2.36 -10.82
C ILE A 380 14.46 3.56 -10.07
N ILE A 381 14.96 3.37 -8.84
CA ILE A 381 15.69 4.42 -8.12
C ILE A 381 16.95 4.82 -8.89
N CYS A 382 17.73 3.87 -9.39
CA CYS A 382 18.96 4.13 -10.15
C CYS A 382 18.72 4.98 -11.41
N GLU A 383 17.62 4.75 -12.13
CA GLU A 383 17.33 5.49 -13.38
C GLU A 383 16.71 6.87 -13.14
N ASN A 384 16.19 7.14 -11.94
CA ASN A 384 15.40 8.33 -11.63
C ASN A 384 16.00 9.24 -10.55
N SER A 385 17.23 8.97 -10.13
CA SER A 385 17.89 9.72 -9.06
C SER A 385 19.40 9.86 -9.28
N GLY A 386 20.06 10.61 -8.41
CA GLY A 386 21.52 10.69 -8.38
C GLY A 386 22.18 9.60 -7.53
N ILE A 387 21.45 8.55 -7.17
CA ILE A 387 21.94 7.46 -6.32
C ILE A 387 22.89 6.58 -7.13
N ALA A 388 24.08 6.29 -6.57
CA ALA A 388 25.10 5.54 -7.29
C ALA A 388 24.92 4.01 -7.17
N GLN A 389 24.36 3.54 -6.07
CA GLN A 389 24.18 2.12 -5.75
C GLN A 389 22.94 1.94 -4.87
N THR A 390 22.24 0.81 -5.04
CA THR A 390 21.12 0.39 -4.17
C THR A 390 21.29 -1.09 -3.83
N GLN A 391 20.63 -1.60 -2.80
CA GLN A 391 20.53 -3.04 -2.56
C GLN A 391 19.80 -3.73 -3.72
N GLN A 392 20.00 -5.05 -3.85
CA GLN A 392 19.26 -5.86 -4.81
C GLN A 392 17.75 -5.86 -4.51
N ASN A 393 17.37 -5.98 -3.24
CA ASN A 393 16.04 -5.68 -2.72
C ASN A 393 16.16 -4.58 -1.66
N VAL A 394 15.60 -3.41 -1.98
CA VAL A 394 15.71 -2.20 -1.14
C VAL A 394 14.86 -2.22 0.14
N PHE A 395 14.00 -3.23 0.32
CA PHE A 395 13.24 -3.45 1.56
C PHE A 395 13.99 -4.33 2.57
N LEU A 396 15.16 -4.85 2.20
CA LEU A 396 16.03 -5.64 3.08
C LEU A 396 17.31 -4.88 3.38
N THR A 397 17.90 -5.13 4.55
CA THR A 397 19.20 -4.58 4.90
C THR A 397 20.30 -5.15 3.99
N GLY A 398 21.35 -4.37 3.77
CA GLY A 398 22.44 -4.72 2.84
C GLY A 398 23.43 -5.75 3.38
N ILE A 399 22.95 -6.85 3.98
CA ILE A 399 23.77 -7.87 4.64
C ILE A 399 23.52 -9.24 4.00
N GLY A 400 24.57 -10.04 3.85
CA GLY A 400 24.49 -11.40 3.34
C GLY A 400 24.13 -11.43 1.85
N PRO A 401 23.08 -12.15 1.42
CA PRO A 401 22.73 -12.30 0.01
C PRO A 401 22.17 -11.02 -0.63
N ASN A 402 21.73 -10.02 0.16
CA ASN A 402 21.20 -8.75 -0.34
C ASN A 402 22.30 -7.69 -0.47
N MET A 403 23.16 -7.84 -1.46
CA MET A 403 24.31 -6.94 -1.64
C MET A 403 23.92 -5.59 -2.24
N TRP A 404 24.76 -4.58 -2.00
CA TRP A 404 24.74 -3.32 -2.73
C TRP A 404 25.24 -3.54 -4.16
N VAL A 405 24.44 -3.13 -5.13
CA VAL A 405 24.74 -3.25 -6.56
C VAL A 405 24.87 -1.86 -7.16
N SER A 406 25.90 -1.64 -7.97
CA SER A 406 26.08 -0.38 -8.68
C SER A 406 24.94 -0.11 -9.66
N CYS A 407 24.49 1.14 -9.76
CA CYS A 407 23.51 1.56 -10.77
C CYS A 407 24.05 1.44 -12.21
N ASN A 408 25.38 1.38 -12.37
CA ASN A 408 26.04 1.14 -13.64
C ASN A 408 26.35 -0.35 -13.91
N SER A 409 25.96 -1.26 -13.00
CA SER A 409 26.18 -2.69 -13.18
C SER A 409 25.32 -3.24 -14.31
N SER A 410 25.84 -4.22 -15.04
CA SER A 410 25.06 -5.01 -16.02
C SER A 410 24.00 -5.90 -15.38
N GLU A 411 24.06 -6.08 -14.06
CA GLU A 411 23.03 -6.79 -13.28
C GLU A 411 21.74 -5.98 -13.15
N ARG A 412 21.79 -4.67 -13.41
CA ARG A 412 20.61 -3.78 -13.38
C ARG A 412 19.72 -4.03 -14.59
N ALA A 413 18.47 -4.34 -14.33
CA ALA A 413 17.48 -4.48 -15.39
C ALA A 413 17.04 -3.09 -15.88
N ARG A 414 17.01 -2.88 -17.19
CA ARG A 414 16.44 -1.66 -17.80
C ARG A 414 15.12 -1.98 -18.49
N LEU A 415 14.18 -1.05 -18.43
CA LEU A 415 12.92 -1.20 -19.13
C LEU A 415 13.09 -0.93 -20.63
N ASP A 416 13.13 -1.98 -21.45
CA ASP A 416 12.95 -1.87 -22.89
C ASP A 416 11.49 -1.58 -23.27
N VAL A 417 11.18 -0.30 -23.53
CA VAL A 417 9.83 0.14 -23.94
C VAL A 417 9.40 -0.41 -25.30
N THR A 418 10.33 -0.82 -26.17
CA THR A 418 10.02 -1.30 -27.53
C THR A 418 9.19 -2.59 -27.52
N LEU A 419 9.28 -3.35 -26.43
CA LEU A 419 8.49 -4.57 -26.22
C LEU A 419 7.00 -4.29 -26.04
N PHE A 420 6.61 -3.04 -25.74
CA PHE A 420 5.26 -2.67 -25.28
C PHE A 420 4.48 -1.76 -26.24
N ILE A 421 5.16 -1.18 -27.23
CA ILE A 421 4.62 -0.11 -28.09
C ILE A 421 4.26 -0.56 -29.52
N ASN A 422 4.27 -1.87 -29.77
CA ASN A 422 3.96 -2.45 -31.08
C ASN A 422 2.47 -2.58 -31.36
#